data_AF-A0A963Q3G4-F1
#
_entry.id   AF-A0A963Q3G4-F1
#
_cell.length_a   1.000
_cell.length_b   1.000
_cell.length_c   1.000
_cell.angle_alpha   90.00
_cell.angle_beta   90.00
_cell.angle_gamma   90.00
#
_symmetry.space_group_name_H-M   'P 1'
#
loop_
_entity.id
_entity.type
_entity.pdbx_description
1 polymer ?
#
loop_
_entity_poly.entity_id
_entity_poly.type
_entity_poly.pdbx_seq_one_letter_code
_entity_poly.pdbx_strand_id
1 'polypeptide(L)'
;LEAVWSKHLDLNPGVEVFVRTCQRAGLKTLLVSGGFTYFSDRVRMRLGLDFARANVLGIADGKLTGTLLERPWGDIVDGAEKKRVVLEVCELMGIEPSQAIAVGDGANDLPMMAVAGLSIAYHPKPTVREKAMISIMSGGMDRALSLIRA
;
A
#
# COMPACT_ATOMS: atom_id res chain seq x y z
N LEU A 1 -17.16 -9.70 -8.20
CA LEU A 1 -15.82 -9.48 -7.61
C LEU A 1 -14.81 -10.53 -8.08
N GLU A 2 -15.15 -11.83 -8.03
CA GLU A 2 -14.24 -12.90 -8.49
C GLU A 2 -13.75 -12.74 -9.92
N ALA A 3 -14.65 -12.48 -10.87
CA ALA A 3 -14.27 -12.28 -12.27
C ALA A 3 -13.28 -11.10 -12.45
N VAL A 4 -13.38 -10.05 -11.63
CA VAL A 4 -12.44 -8.91 -11.66
C VAL A 4 -11.08 -9.35 -11.13
N TRP A 5 -11.06 -10.07 -10.01
CA TRP A 5 -9.82 -10.62 -9.45
C TRP A 5 -9.10 -11.53 -10.46
N SER A 6 -9.81 -12.46 -11.07
CA SER A 6 -9.18 -13.49 -11.92
C SER A 6 -8.77 -12.99 -13.30
N LYS A 7 -9.42 -11.95 -13.84
CA LYS A 7 -9.22 -11.51 -15.24
C LYS A 7 -8.54 -10.16 -15.41
N HIS A 8 -8.54 -9.33 -14.36
CA HIS A 8 -8.16 -7.92 -14.48
C HIS A 8 -7.17 -7.45 -13.42
N LEU A 9 -6.72 -8.34 -12.53
CA LEU A 9 -5.83 -7.98 -11.43
C LEU A 9 -4.51 -8.70 -11.54
N ASP A 10 -3.53 -7.99 -12.09
CA ASP A 10 -2.14 -8.39 -12.14
C ASP A 10 -1.32 -7.66 -11.08
N LEU A 11 -0.34 -8.36 -10.52
CA LEU A 11 0.65 -7.74 -9.65
C LEU A 11 1.62 -6.92 -10.49
N ASN A 12 2.02 -5.77 -9.96
CA ASN A 12 3.06 -4.96 -10.59
C ASN A 12 4.34 -5.79 -10.78
N PRO A 13 5.00 -5.69 -11.94
CA PRO A 13 6.25 -6.39 -12.20
C PRO A 13 7.27 -6.15 -11.07
N GLY A 14 7.91 -7.22 -10.60
CA GLY A 14 8.94 -7.14 -9.56
C GLY A 14 8.43 -6.95 -8.11
N VAL A 15 7.13 -6.72 -7.89
CA VAL A 15 6.61 -6.49 -6.51
C VAL A 15 6.80 -7.71 -5.60
N GLU A 16 6.64 -8.93 -6.14
CA GLU A 16 6.87 -10.15 -5.38
C GLU A 16 8.34 -10.26 -4.93
N VAL A 17 9.29 -9.88 -5.79
CA VAL A 17 10.73 -9.89 -5.48
C VAL A 17 11.05 -8.82 -4.45
N PHE A 18 10.49 -7.62 -4.62
CA PHE A 18 10.63 -6.52 -3.67
C PHE A 18 10.15 -6.91 -2.27
N VAL A 19 8.89 -7.34 -2.15
CA VAL A 19 8.28 -7.72 -0.87
C VAL A 19 9.05 -8.85 -0.19
N ARG A 20 9.38 -9.93 -0.92
CA ARG A 20 10.15 -11.05 -0.34
C ARG A 20 11.53 -10.61 0.13
N THR A 21 12.17 -9.68 -0.57
CA THR A 21 13.48 -9.18 -0.18
C THR A 21 13.38 -8.33 1.09
N CYS A 22 12.37 -7.46 1.20
CA CYS A 22 12.10 -6.70 2.42
C CYS A 22 11.82 -7.62 3.62
N GLN A 23 10.96 -8.63 3.44
CA GLN A 23 10.64 -9.62 4.48
C GLN A 23 11.89 -10.39 4.94
N ARG A 24 12.77 -10.82 4.01
CA ARG A 24 14.04 -11.49 4.32
C ARG A 24 15.03 -10.58 5.06
N ALA A 25 14.95 -9.27 4.85
CA ALA A 25 15.73 -8.28 5.58
C ALA A 25 15.12 -7.93 6.95
N GLY A 26 14.02 -8.58 7.34
CA GLY A 26 13.35 -8.36 8.64
C GLY A 26 12.34 -7.21 8.65
N LEU A 27 12.06 -6.58 7.50
CA LEU A 27 11.06 -5.52 7.44
C LEU A 27 9.64 -6.12 7.55
N LYS A 28 8.79 -5.41 8.28
CA LYS A 28 7.34 -5.64 8.26
C LYS A 28 6.70 -4.96 7.05
N THR A 29 5.65 -5.58 6.55
CA THR A 29 5.01 -5.21 5.29
C THR A 29 3.54 -4.88 5.49
N LEU A 30 3.14 -3.73 4.93
CA LEU A 30 1.81 -3.17 5.08
C LEU A 30 1.27 -2.76 3.70
N LEU A 31 0.05 -3.19 3.38
CA LEU A 31 -0.71 -2.70 2.23
C LEU A 31 -1.78 -1.70 2.68
N VAL A 32 -1.71 -0.45 2.24
CA VAL A 32 -2.74 0.56 2.50
C VAL A 32 -3.39 1.02 1.20
N SER A 33 -4.69 0.75 1.03
CA SER A 33 -5.40 0.99 -0.23
C SER A 33 -6.73 1.69 -0.02
N GLY A 34 -7.04 2.67 -0.88
CA GLY A 34 -8.39 3.22 -1.02
C GLY A 34 -9.36 2.28 -1.75
N GLY A 35 -8.89 1.10 -2.19
CA GLY A 35 -9.72 0.04 -2.74
C GLY A 35 -10.45 -0.75 -1.66
N PHE A 36 -10.71 -2.03 -1.93
CA PHE A 36 -11.57 -2.85 -1.08
C PHE A 36 -10.84 -4.03 -0.43
N THR A 37 -11.28 -4.43 0.76
CA THR A 37 -10.75 -5.58 1.52
C THR A 37 -10.77 -6.87 0.71
N TYR A 38 -11.82 -7.10 -0.09
CA TYR A 38 -11.92 -8.25 -0.99
C TYR A 38 -10.65 -8.49 -1.82
N PHE A 39 -10.04 -7.42 -2.35
CA PHE A 39 -8.83 -7.50 -3.18
C PHE A 39 -7.56 -7.42 -2.34
N SER A 40 -7.49 -6.46 -1.42
CA SER A 40 -6.28 -6.25 -0.60
C SER A 40 -5.97 -7.43 0.32
N ASP A 41 -6.97 -8.13 0.86
CA ASP A 41 -6.75 -9.33 1.67
C ASP A 41 -6.18 -10.49 0.83
N ARG A 42 -6.61 -10.62 -0.42
CA ARG A 42 -6.05 -11.62 -1.35
C ARG A 42 -4.62 -11.30 -1.75
N VAL A 43 -4.31 -10.03 -2.01
CA VAL A 43 -2.93 -9.58 -2.26
C VAL A 43 -2.07 -9.83 -1.01
N ARG A 44 -2.58 -9.50 0.18
CA ARG A 44 -1.93 -9.78 1.46
C ARG A 44 -1.60 -11.26 1.59
N MET A 45 -2.57 -12.15 1.38
CA MET A 45 -2.35 -13.60 1.47
C MET A 45 -1.34 -14.08 0.41
N ARG A 46 -1.47 -13.61 -0.84
CA ARG A 46 -0.59 -14.01 -1.95
C ARG A 46 0.87 -13.60 -1.73
N LEU A 47 1.09 -12.43 -1.13
CA LEU A 47 2.43 -11.88 -0.88
C LEU A 47 2.94 -12.13 0.55
N GLY A 48 2.11 -12.70 1.41
CA GLY A 48 2.43 -12.92 2.83
C GLY A 48 2.62 -11.62 3.61
N LEU A 49 1.85 -10.57 3.32
CA LEU A 49 2.00 -9.28 4.01
C LEU A 49 1.52 -9.36 5.46
N ASP A 50 2.21 -8.67 6.37
CA ASP A 50 1.87 -8.67 7.79
C ASP A 50 0.53 -7.96 8.03
N PHE A 51 0.34 -6.80 7.39
CA PHE A 51 -0.80 -5.92 7.59
C PHE A 51 -1.48 -5.52 6.26
N ALA A 52 -2.79 -5.28 6.32
CA ALA A 52 -3.52 -4.64 5.23
C ALA A 52 -4.64 -3.74 5.77
N ARG A 53 -4.84 -2.58 5.13
CA ARG A 53 -5.98 -1.68 5.36
C ARG A 53 -6.60 -1.29 4.03
N ALA A 54 -7.92 -1.47 3.93
CA ALA A 54 -8.75 -1.04 2.82
C ALA A 54 -10.21 -0.83 3.26
N ASN A 55 -11.04 -0.32 2.36
CA ASN A 55 -12.47 -0.12 2.57
C ASN A 55 -13.22 -1.45 2.54
N VAL A 56 -14.28 -1.58 3.33
CA VAL A 56 -15.10 -2.79 3.34
C VAL A 56 -16.39 -2.52 2.59
N LEU A 57 -16.67 -3.29 1.54
CA LEU A 57 -17.92 -3.19 0.79
C LEU A 57 -19.08 -3.78 1.59
N GLY A 58 -20.20 -3.05 1.67
CA GLY A 58 -21.44 -3.59 2.20
C GLY A 58 -22.03 -4.63 1.26
N ILE A 59 -22.28 -5.84 1.78
CA ILE A 59 -22.89 -6.95 1.04
C ILE A 59 -24.16 -7.39 1.77
N ALA A 60 -25.26 -7.48 1.03
CA ALA A 60 -26.52 -8.03 1.49
C ALA A 60 -27.02 -9.03 0.44
N ASP A 61 -27.47 -10.21 0.88
CA ASP A 61 -27.99 -11.28 0.00
C ASP A 61 -27.06 -11.64 -1.17
N GLY A 62 -25.75 -11.65 -0.90
CA GLY A 62 -24.72 -11.95 -1.91
C GLY A 62 -24.50 -10.85 -2.97
N LYS A 63 -25.12 -9.67 -2.80
CA LYS A 63 -25.02 -8.54 -3.74
C LYS A 63 -24.38 -7.33 -3.08
N LEU A 64 -23.69 -6.53 -3.88
CA LEU A 64 -23.16 -5.25 -3.46
C LEU A 64 -24.30 -4.28 -3.17
N THR A 65 -24.29 -3.69 -1.98
CA THR A 65 -25.29 -2.69 -1.57
C THR A 65 -25.01 -1.30 -2.15
N GLY A 66 -23.80 -1.07 -2.68
CA GLY A 66 -23.32 0.27 -3.08
C GLY A 66 -22.82 1.12 -1.91
N THR A 67 -22.81 0.57 -0.69
CA THR A 67 -22.33 1.25 0.52
C THR A 67 -21.00 0.68 1.00
N LEU A 68 -20.32 1.43 1.86
CA LEU A 68 -19.18 0.95 2.64
C LEU A 68 -19.65 0.63 4.06
N LEU A 69 -19.08 -0.39 4.69
CA LEU A 69 -19.31 -0.61 6.11
C LEU A 69 -18.55 0.45 6.91
N GLU A 70 -19.27 1.11 7.82
CA GLU A 70 -18.68 2.08 8.75
C GLU A 70 -17.60 1.42 9.61
N ARG A 71 -16.52 2.15 9.86
CA ARG A 71 -15.39 1.68 10.66
C ARG A 71 -15.07 2.74 11.72
N PRO A 72 -14.45 2.34 12.86
CA PRO A 72 -14.14 3.27 13.95
C PRO A 72 -13.25 4.47 13.55
N TRP A 73 -12.58 4.37 12.41
CA TRP A 73 -11.68 5.38 11.86
C TRP A 73 -12.25 6.11 10.62
N GLY A 74 -13.55 5.98 10.37
CA GLY A 74 -14.24 6.58 9.23
C GLY A 74 -14.47 5.61 8.07
N ASP A 75 -15.23 6.08 7.08
CA ASP A 75 -15.80 5.21 6.02
C ASP A 75 -14.83 4.91 4.89
N ILE A 76 -13.81 5.76 4.69
CA ILE A 76 -12.96 5.76 3.51
C ILE A 76 -11.48 5.86 3.88
N VAL A 77 -10.67 4.95 3.34
CA VAL A 77 -9.21 5.04 3.32
C VAL A 77 -8.77 6.08 2.29
N ASP A 78 -8.75 7.33 2.74
CA ASP A 78 -8.22 8.48 2.02
C ASP A 78 -6.73 8.72 2.34
N GLY A 79 -6.14 9.82 1.85
CA GLY A 79 -4.74 10.10 2.12
C GLY A 79 -4.40 10.35 3.59
N ALA A 80 -5.31 10.97 4.35
CA ALA A 80 -5.11 11.20 5.78
C ALA A 80 -5.15 9.87 6.55
N GLU A 81 -6.07 9.00 6.20
CA GLU A 81 -6.16 7.64 6.74
C GLU A 81 -4.92 6.82 6.38
N LYS A 82 -4.41 6.93 5.14
CA LYS A 82 -3.16 6.24 4.77
C LYS A 82 -1.98 6.64 5.66
N LYS A 83 -1.83 7.94 5.92
CA LYS A 83 -0.85 8.46 6.87
C LYS A 83 -1.09 7.89 8.27
N ARG A 84 -2.32 7.96 8.77
CA ARG A 84 -2.69 7.48 10.11
C ARG A 84 -2.31 6.01 10.31
N VAL A 85 -2.58 5.16 9.32
CA VAL A 85 -2.27 3.72 9.39
C VAL A 85 -0.78 3.45 9.42
N VAL A 86 0.04 4.20 8.68
CA VAL A 86 1.50 4.06 8.78
C VAL A 86 1.98 4.43 10.18
N LEU A 87 1.47 5.53 10.75
CA LEU A 87 1.83 5.94 12.11
C LEU A 87 1.39 4.90 13.15
N GLU A 88 0.16 4.38 13.05
CA GLU A 88 -0.39 3.33 13.92
C GLU A 88 0.47 2.05 13.88
N VAL A 89 0.92 1.64 12.69
CA VAL A 89 1.77 0.45 12.55
C VAL A 89 3.19 0.71 13.06
N CYS A 90 3.74 1.90 12.86
CA CYS A 90 5.05 2.27 13.43
C CYS A 90 5.00 2.26 14.96
N GLU A 91 3.95 2.83 15.55
CA GLU A 91 3.71 2.82 17.00
C GLU A 91 3.56 1.39 17.53
N LEU A 92 2.74 0.55 16.88
CA LEU A 92 2.60 -0.87 17.23
C LEU A 92 3.93 -1.62 17.22
N MET A 93 4.83 -1.25 16.31
CA MET A 93 6.15 -1.84 16.16
C MET A 93 7.21 -1.21 17.08
N GLY A 94 6.89 -0.10 17.76
CA GLY A 94 7.86 0.66 18.56
C GLY A 94 8.99 1.28 17.74
N ILE A 95 8.71 1.69 16.51
CA ILE A 95 9.66 2.36 15.61
C ILE A 95 9.23 3.78 15.27
N GLU A 96 10.18 4.63 14.91
CA GLU A 96 9.89 5.95 14.38
C GLU A 96 9.38 5.88 12.94
N PRO A 97 8.47 6.76 12.50
CA PRO A 97 8.05 6.84 11.09
C PRO A 97 9.21 7.06 10.11
N SER A 98 10.30 7.68 10.57
CA SER A 98 11.55 7.84 9.82
C SER A 98 12.27 6.52 9.52
N GLN A 99 11.87 5.42 10.15
CA GLN A 99 12.36 4.06 9.86
C GLN A 99 11.46 3.32 8.86
N ALA A 100 10.35 3.93 8.42
CA ALA A 100 9.44 3.34 7.45
C ALA A 100 9.80 3.72 6.00
N ILE A 101 9.46 2.82 5.08
CA ILE A 101 9.53 3.05 3.64
C ILE A 101 8.10 3.10 3.09
N ALA A 102 7.71 4.21 2.50
CA ALA A 102 6.43 4.39 1.84
C ALA A 102 6.56 4.28 0.31
N VAL A 103 5.69 3.51 -0.32
CA VAL A 103 5.62 3.36 -1.78
C VAL A 103 4.24 3.78 -2.27
N GLY A 104 4.18 4.61 -3.32
CA GLY A 104 2.91 5.08 -3.90
C GLY A 104 3.08 5.63 -5.31
N ASP A 105 1.98 5.91 -5.98
CA ASP A 105 1.94 6.42 -7.37
C ASP A 105 1.06 7.66 -7.52
N GLY A 106 0.12 7.85 -6.59
CA GLY A 106 -0.93 8.85 -6.65
C GLY A 106 -0.84 9.94 -5.57
N ALA A 107 -1.51 11.07 -5.81
CA ALA A 107 -1.52 12.18 -4.87
C ALA A 107 -2.09 11.81 -3.49
N ASN A 108 -2.95 10.79 -3.42
CA ASN A 108 -3.51 10.27 -2.17
C ASN A 108 -2.46 9.55 -1.30
N ASP A 109 -1.30 9.19 -1.85
CA ASP A 109 -0.21 8.57 -1.09
C ASP A 109 0.71 9.62 -0.47
N LEU A 110 0.69 10.86 -0.96
CA LEU A 110 1.57 11.94 -0.51
C LEU A 110 1.56 12.15 1.01
N PRO A 111 0.40 12.14 1.71
CA PRO A 111 0.41 12.32 3.16
C PRO A 111 1.15 11.19 3.90
N MET A 112 1.04 9.96 3.41
CA MET A 112 1.75 8.78 3.94
C MET A 112 3.24 8.83 3.59
N MET A 113 3.56 9.22 2.36
CA MET A 113 4.95 9.38 1.90
C MET A 113 5.68 10.48 2.66
N ALA A 114 4.99 11.54 3.07
CA ALA A 114 5.57 12.68 3.77
C ALA A 114 6.00 12.38 5.22
N VAL A 115 5.50 11.30 5.83
CA VAL A 115 5.90 10.91 7.20
C VAL A 115 6.95 9.80 7.22
N ALA A 116 7.13 9.08 6.12
CA ALA A 116 8.10 8.00 6.01
C ALA A 116 9.52 8.56 5.84
N GLY A 117 10.52 7.88 6.39
CA GLY A 117 11.92 8.27 6.22
C GLY A 117 12.46 8.03 4.82
N LEU A 118 11.84 7.12 4.07
CA LEU A 118 12.07 6.95 2.64
C LEU A 118 10.73 6.89 1.91
N SER A 119 10.58 7.70 0.85
CA SER A 119 9.43 7.64 -0.04
C SER A 119 9.84 7.29 -1.47
N ILE A 120 9.17 6.28 -2.04
CA ILE A 120 9.42 5.76 -3.38
C ILE A 120 8.15 5.93 -4.21
N ALA A 121 8.25 6.72 -5.26
CA ALA A 121 7.20 6.88 -6.24
C ALA A 121 7.35 5.81 -7.33
N TYR A 122 6.36 4.93 -7.52
CA TYR A 122 6.40 3.89 -8.56
C TYR A 122 5.46 4.26 -9.71
N HIS A 123 6.03 4.49 -10.91
CA HIS A 123 5.32 5.00 -12.09
C HIS A 123 4.42 6.21 -11.76
N PRO A 124 4.97 7.24 -11.08
CA PRO A 124 4.15 8.28 -10.46
C PRO A 124 3.52 9.26 -11.45
N LYS A 125 2.40 9.86 -11.05
CA LYS A 125 1.90 11.11 -11.65
C LYS A 125 2.89 12.26 -11.38
N PRO A 126 2.91 13.32 -12.21
CA PRO A 126 3.86 14.43 -12.06
C PRO A 126 3.91 15.02 -10.64
N THR A 127 2.74 15.22 -10.02
CA THR A 127 2.62 15.79 -8.66
C THR A 127 3.27 14.95 -7.57
N VAL A 128 3.34 13.63 -7.77
CA VAL A 128 3.94 12.70 -6.81
C VAL A 128 5.44 12.62 -7.03
N ARG A 129 5.86 12.62 -8.30
CA ARG A 129 7.27 12.63 -8.69
C ARG A 129 8.03 13.81 -8.08
N GLU A 130 7.43 14.99 -8.04
CA GLU A 130 8.04 16.20 -7.49
C GLU A 130 8.23 16.17 -5.97
N LYS A 131 7.46 15.33 -5.26
CA LYS A 131 7.41 15.31 -3.78
C LYS A 131 8.03 14.06 -3.16
N ALA A 132 8.16 12.99 -3.93
CA ALA A 132 8.80 11.77 -3.46
C ALA A 132 10.32 11.91 -3.45
N MET A 133 10.99 11.23 -2.53
CA MET A 133 12.46 11.23 -2.45
C MET A 133 13.09 10.47 -3.62
N ILE A 134 12.46 9.39 -4.05
CA ILE A 134 12.91 8.54 -5.16
C ILE A 134 11.74 8.29 -6.09
N SER A 135 12.00 8.20 -7.39
CA SER A 135 11.00 7.83 -8.39
C SER A 135 11.50 6.74 -9.33
N ILE A 136 10.74 5.66 -9.47
CA ILE A 136 10.94 4.59 -10.46
C ILE A 136 10.02 4.89 -11.64
N MET A 137 10.60 5.43 -12.71
CA MET A 137 9.85 5.85 -13.91
C MET A 137 9.69 4.73 -14.94
N SER A 138 10.50 3.66 -14.86
CA SER A 138 10.49 2.55 -15.81
C SER A 138 10.96 1.26 -15.17
N GLY A 139 10.49 0.13 -15.71
CA GLY A 139 10.77 -1.20 -15.18
C GLY A 139 9.92 -1.56 -13.96
N GLY A 140 10.27 -2.67 -13.30
CA GLY A 140 9.54 -3.20 -12.15
C GLY A 140 9.93 -2.60 -10.81
N MET A 141 9.16 -2.95 -9.78
CA MET A 141 9.33 -2.51 -8.40
C MET A 141 10.61 -3.06 -7.76
N ASP A 142 11.14 -4.15 -8.27
CA ASP A 142 12.41 -4.75 -7.87
C ASP A 142 13.60 -3.78 -8.03
N ARG A 143 13.50 -2.76 -8.90
CA ARG A 143 14.48 -1.68 -9.01
C ARG A 143 14.63 -0.85 -7.73
N ALA A 144 13.62 -0.82 -6.85
CA ALA A 144 13.77 -0.19 -5.53
C ALA A 144 14.88 -0.85 -4.71
N LEU A 145 15.13 -2.15 -4.91
CA LEU A 145 16.13 -2.90 -4.14
C LEU A 145 17.56 -2.43 -4.42
N SER A 146 17.87 -1.96 -5.63
CA SER A 146 19.20 -1.40 -5.92
C SER A 146 19.44 -0.06 -5.24
N LEU A 147 18.37 0.62 -4.80
CA LEU A 147 18.43 1.94 -4.19
C LEU A 147 18.49 1.87 -2.66
N ILE A 148 17.97 0.80 -2.06
CA ILE A 148 17.94 0.58 -0.60
C ILE A 148 19.18 -0.19 -0.12
N ARG A 149 19.92 -0.86 -1.03
CA ARG A 149 21.16 -1.60 -0.73
C ARG A 149 22.45 -0.75 -0.81
N ALA A 150 22.34 0.53 -1.12
CA ALA A 150 23.48 1.44 -1.32
C ALA A 150 23.89 2.13 -0.01
#